data_AF-A0AB74UPF9-F1
#
_entry.id   AF-A0AB74UPF9-F1
#
_cell.length_a   1.000
_cell.length_b   1.000
_cell.length_c   1.000
_cell.angle_alpha   90.00
_cell.angle_beta   90.00
_cell.angle_gamma   90.00
#
_symmetry.space_group_name_H-M   'P 1'
#
loop_
_entity.id
_entity.type
_entity.pdbx_description
1 polymer ?
#
loop_
_entity_poly.entity_id
_entity_poly.type
_entity_poly.pdbx_seq_one_letter_code
_entity_poly.pdbx_strand_id
1 'polypeptide(L)'
;MIKTPYHYDEKKGRLKSAAFRPLAERDDVSVMRKRHLGNDGCKDKAVEIAAKTYIGLAALRAEEVDAAKARVTDSREGLFIGHAHIEQGTPAPPRGQTADPDLIERWKALADTARYYKDGEPQTPGWHGPDIV
;
A
#
# COMPACT_ATOMS: atom_id res chain seq x y z
N MET A 1 -2.77 -1.75 -2.17
CA MET A 1 -2.89 -2.83 -3.16
C MET A 1 -1.51 -3.30 -3.62
N ILE A 2 -1.33 -4.57 -3.94
CA ILE A 2 -0.04 -5.15 -4.32
C ILE A 2 -0.06 -5.63 -5.79
N LYS A 3 0.99 -5.26 -6.53
CA LYS A 3 1.19 -5.58 -7.94
C LYS A 3 2.44 -6.44 -8.12
N THR A 4 2.37 -7.48 -8.95
CA THR A 4 3.58 -8.23 -9.37
C THR A 4 4.05 -7.74 -10.74
N PRO A 5 5.37 -7.63 -11.00
CA PRO A 5 6.50 -7.91 -10.10
C PRO A 5 6.94 -6.71 -9.24
N TYR A 6 6.21 -5.60 -9.26
CA TYR A 6 6.71 -4.32 -8.73
C TYR A 6 6.72 -4.21 -7.20
N HIS A 7 5.72 -4.77 -6.52
CA HIS A 7 5.51 -4.59 -5.07
C HIS A 7 5.81 -5.85 -4.26
N TYR A 8 5.84 -7.02 -4.88
CA TYR A 8 6.07 -8.30 -4.20
C TYR A 8 7.24 -9.04 -4.85
N ASP A 9 8.13 -9.56 -4.02
CA ASP A 9 9.19 -10.48 -4.41
C ASP A 9 8.71 -11.90 -4.14
N GLU A 10 8.20 -12.57 -5.18
CA GLU A 10 7.68 -13.93 -5.08
C GLU A 10 8.74 -14.94 -4.62
N LYS A 11 10.02 -14.72 -4.96
CA LYS A 11 11.11 -15.61 -4.58
C LYS A 11 11.46 -15.49 -3.10
N LYS A 12 11.41 -14.26 -2.57
CA LYS A 12 11.71 -13.97 -1.16
C LYS A 12 10.48 -13.99 -0.26
N GLY A 13 9.28 -14.12 -0.84
CA GLY A 13 8.02 -14.09 -0.10
C GLY A 13 7.77 -12.79 0.66
N ARG A 14 8.23 -11.64 0.14
CA ARG A 14 8.17 -10.36 0.87
C ARG A 14 7.80 -9.18 0.00
N LEU A 15 7.26 -8.14 0.63
CA LEU A 15 7.01 -6.86 -0.02
C LEU A 15 8.31 -6.13 -0.34
N LYS A 16 8.31 -5.39 -1.44
CA LYS A 16 9.40 -4.49 -1.83
C LYS A 16 9.11 -3.11 -1.26
N SER A 17 10.16 -2.35 -0.93
CA SER A 17 10.04 -0.95 -0.51
C SER A 17 9.27 -0.09 -1.54
N ALA A 18 9.31 -0.48 -2.81
CA ALA A 18 8.52 0.13 -3.88
C ALA A 18 7.00 0.14 -3.62
N ALA A 19 6.46 -0.76 -2.79
CA ALA A 19 5.05 -0.76 -2.40
C ALA A 19 4.66 0.46 -1.56
N PHE A 20 5.63 1.09 -0.89
CA PHE A 20 5.47 2.25 -0.02
C PHE A 20 6.23 3.48 -0.54
N ARG A 21 6.69 3.44 -1.79
CA ARG A 21 7.31 4.59 -2.44
C ARG A 21 6.23 5.53 -3.01
N PRO A 22 6.15 6.80 -2.59
CA PRO A 22 5.29 7.79 -3.21
C PRO A 22 5.61 8.01 -4.70
N LEU A 23 4.67 8.60 -5.44
CA LEU A 23 5.00 9.15 -6.76
C LEU A 23 6.04 10.27 -6.61
N ALA A 24 6.77 10.55 -7.69
CA ALA A 24 7.74 11.65 -7.70
C ALA A 24 7.10 12.95 -7.19
N GLU A 25 7.83 13.65 -6.33
CA GLU A 25 7.44 14.94 -5.74
C GLU A 25 6.23 14.88 -4.79
N ARG A 26 5.75 13.68 -4.46
CA ARG A 26 4.75 13.44 -3.41
C ARG A 26 5.39 12.84 -2.18
N ASP A 27 4.84 13.10 -1.01
CA ASP A 27 5.24 12.48 0.25
C ASP A 27 4.25 11.42 0.74
N ASP A 28 3.18 11.18 -0.02
CA ASP A 28 2.09 10.30 0.37
C ASP A 28 1.94 9.05 -0.53
N VAL A 29 1.42 7.98 0.08
CA VAL A 29 0.93 6.79 -0.62
C VAL A 29 -0.54 6.60 -0.31
N SER A 30 -1.37 6.51 -1.34
CA SER A 30 -2.80 6.27 -1.20
C SER A 30 -3.07 4.86 -0.69
N VAL A 31 -3.91 4.78 0.34
CA VAL A 31 -4.30 3.56 1.03
C VAL A 31 -5.80 3.51 1.28
N MET A 32 -6.27 2.36 1.73
CA MET A 32 -7.68 2.10 2.01
C MET A 32 -7.85 1.66 3.46
N ARG A 33 -8.84 2.23 4.14
CA ARG A 33 -9.23 1.87 5.50
C ARG A 33 -10.14 0.65 5.47
N LYS A 34 -9.62 -0.53 5.86
CA LYS A 34 -10.41 -1.77 6.00
C LYS A 34 -11.68 -1.55 6.83
N ARG A 35 -11.61 -0.77 7.91
CA ARG A 35 -12.75 -0.47 8.79
C ARG A 35 -13.95 0.17 8.08
N HIS A 36 -13.71 0.89 6.98
CA HIS A 36 -14.78 1.56 6.22
C HIS A 36 -15.26 0.74 5.02
N LEU A 37 -14.38 -0.03 4.38
CA LEU A 37 -14.68 -0.75 3.13
C LEU A 37 -14.91 -2.25 3.29
N GLY A 38 -14.41 -2.86 4.37
CA GLY A 38 -14.28 -4.30 4.49
C GLY A 38 -13.25 -4.88 3.51
N ASN A 39 -13.10 -6.20 3.50
CA ASN A 39 -12.16 -6.88 2.60
C ASN A 39 -12.60 -6.75 1.13
N ASP A 40 -13.89 -6.96 0.87
CA ASP A 40 -14.47 -6.89 -0.47
C ASP A 40 -14.31 -5.50 -1.08
N GLY A 41 -14.69 -4.44 -0.34
CA GLY A 41 -14.55 -3.08 -0.84
C GLY A 41 -13.09 -2.68 -1.08
N CYS A 42 -12.14 -3.15 -0.25
CA CYS A 42 -10.72 -2.97 -0.49
C CYS A 42 -10.22 -3.72 -1.72
N LYS A 43 -10.71 -4.94 -1.97
CA LYS A 43 -10.39 -5.70 -3.19
C LYS A 43 -10.95 -5.01 -4.41
N ASP A 44 -12.23 -4.65 -4.42
CA ASP A 44 -12.91 -4.09 -5.58
C ASP A 44 -12.20 -2.82 -6.04
N LYS A 45 -11.82 -1.94 -5.10
CA LYS A 45 -11.02 -0.76 -5.40
C LYS A 45 -9.59 -1.09 -5.84
N ALA A 46 -8.95 -2.10 -5.26
CA ALA A 46 -7.64 -2.53 -5.73
C ALA A 46 -7.69 -3.06 -7.18
N VAL A 47 -8.71 -3.83 -7.54
CA VAL A 47 -8.92 -4.36 -8.89
C VAL A 47 -9.25 -3.23 -9.86
N GLU A 48 -10.07 -2.25 -9.47
CA GLU A 48 -10.36 -1.06 -10.27
C GLU A 48 -9.09 -0.28 -10.65
N ILE A 49 -8.15 -0.12 -9.71
CA ILE A 49 -6.93 0.69 -9.91
C ILE A 49 -5.78 -0.13 -10.55
N ALA A 50 -5.63 -1.41 -10.21
CA ALA A 50 -4.52 -2.26 -10.66
C ALA A 50 -4.87 -3.21 -11.81
N ALA A 51 -6.16 -3.42 -12.08
CA ALA A 51 -6.68 -4.36 -13.07
C ALA A 51 -5.95 -5.71 -13.01
N LYS A 52 -5.45 -6.20 -14.15
CA LYS A 52 -4.79 -7.50 -14.30
C LYS A 52 -3.48 -7.67 -13.52
N THR A 53 -2.92 -6.60 -12.97
CA THR A 53 -1.66 -6.65 -12.20
C THR A 53 -1.87 -6.89 -10.71
N TYR A 54 -3.13 -6.85 -10.25
CA TYR A 54 -3.51 -7.10 -8.88
C TYR A 54 -3.28 -8.57 -8.48
N ILE A 55 -2.65 -8.78 -7.33
CA ILE A 55 -2.39 -10.12 -6.77
C ILE A 55 -2.76 -10.24 -5.29
N GLY A 56 -3.31 -9.18 -4.69
CA GLY A 56 -3.65 -9.16 -3.27
C GLY A 56 -3.43 -7.81 -2.61
N LEU A 57 -3.55 -7.81 -1.29
CA LEU A 57 -3.51 -6.63 -0.43
C LEU A 57 -2.34 -6.72 0.54
N ALA A 58 -1.79 -5.57 0.87
CA ALA A 58 -0.91 -5.43 2.03
C ALA A 58 -1.64 -4.59 3.06
N ALA A 59 -1.54 -4.98 4.32
CA ALA A 59 -2.17 -4.27 5.42
C ALA A 59 -1.16 -3.92 6.50
N LEU A 60 -1.40 -2.78 7.12
CA LEU A 60 -0.71 -2.22 8.25
C LEU A 60 -1.76 -1.69 9.21
N ARG A 61 -1.47 -1.77 10.50
CA ARG A 61 -2.20 -1.02 11.53
C ARG A 61 -1.67 0.40 11.59
N ALA A 62 -2.53 1.32 12.03
CA ALA A 62 -2.12 2.73 12.16
C ALA A 62 -0.92 2.89 13.11
N GLU A 63 -0.88 2.12 14.20
CA GLU A 63 0.24 2.11 15.16
C GLU A 63 1.59 1.72 14.51
N GLU A 64 1.56 0.82 13.52
CA GLU A 64 2.75 0.37 12.78
C GLU A 64 3.25 1.46 11.81
N VAL A 65 2.32 2.24 11.25
CA VAL A 65 2.65 3.40 10.41
C VAL A 65 3.32 4.50 11.25
N ASP A 66 2.77 4.79 12.42
CA ASP A 66 3.32 5.79 13.34
C ASP A 66 4.71 5.37 13.84
N ALA A 67 4.92 4.09 14.16
CA ALA A 67 6.22 3.55 14.54
C ALA A 67 7.29 3.71 13.44
N ALA A 68 6.89 3.71 12.18
CA ALA A 68 7.76 3.97 11.03
C ALA A 68 8.02 5.47 10.79
N LYS A 69 7.58 6.37 11.68
CA LYS A 69 7.66 7.83 11.52
C LYS A 69 6.90 8.34 10.29
N ALA A 70 5.81 7.67 9.94
CA ALA A 70 4.84 8.12 8.95
C ALA A 70 3.52 8.41 9.66
N ARG A 71 2.54 8.97 8.94
CA ARG A 71 1.23 9.32 9.49
C ARG A 71 0.12 8.86 8.57
N VAL A 72 -0.97 8.34 9.14
CA VAL A 72 -2.20 8.11 8.36
C VAL A 72 -3.09 9.35 8.39
N THR A 73 -3.33 9.94 7.23
CA THR A 73 -4.22 11.11 7.08
C THR A 73 -5.43 10.72 6.23
N ASP A 74 -6.63 10.91 6.78
CA ASP A 74 -7.86 10.64 6.03
C ASP A 74 -8.07 11.74 4.98
N SER A 75 -8.10 11.36 3.71
CA SER A 75 -8.34 12.27 2.60
C SER A 75 -9.76 12.08 2.10
N ARG A 76 -10.61 13.07 2.38
CA ARG A 76 -12.04 13.09 2.00
C ARG A 76 -12.30 13.75 0.65
N GLU A 77 -11.33 14.46 0.08
CA GLU A 77 -11.53 15.22 -1.15
C GLU A 77 -11.55 14.31 -2.38
N GLY A 78 -12.71 14.21 -3.03
CA GLY A 78 -12.86 13.81 -4.43
C GLY A 78 -12.64 12.35 -4.81
N LEU A 79 -12.47 11.43 -3.85
CA LEU A 79 -12.13 10.03 -4.12
C LEU A 79 -13.27 9.07 -3.72
N PHE A 80 -13.18 8.40 -2.56
CA PHE A 80 -14.19 7.44 -2.10
C PHE A 80 -14.16 7.28 -0.57
N ILE A 81 -15.25 6.77 0.01
CA ILE A 81 -15.34 6.48 1.45
C ILE A 81 -14.29 5.43 1.82
N GLY A 82 -13.48 5.72 2.84
CA GLY A 82 -12.41 4.82 3.28
C GLY A 82 -11.07 5.03 2.57
N HIS A 83 -10.96 6.04 1.70
CA HIS A 83 -9.67 6.49 1.19
C HIS A 83 -8.88 7.23 2.27
N ALA A 84 -7.57 6.95 2.36
CA ALA A 84 -6.64 7.63 3.25
C ALA A 84 -5.25 7.66 2.61
N HIS A 85 -4.33 8.41 3.21
CA HIS A 85 -2.94 8.50 2.80
C HIS A 85 -2.03 8.05 3.93
N ILE A 86 -0.91 7.43 3.57
CA ILE A 86 0.26 7.34 4.45
C ILE A 86 1.21 8.47 4.04
N GLU A 87 1.23 9.55 4.82
CA GLU A 87 2.13 10.68 4.67
C GLU A 87 3.47 10.37 5.32
N GLN A 88 4.55 10.66 4.61
CA GLN A 88 5.90 10.35 5.05
C GLN A 88 6.69 11.60 5.42
N GLY A 89 6.12 12.81 5.26
CA GLY A 89 6.74 14.07 5.71
C GLY A 89 7.96 14.51 4.90
N THR A 90 8.32 13.79 3.85
CA THR A 90 9.39 14.17 2.91
C THR A 90 9.01 13.68 1.51
N PRO A 91 8.90 14.58 0.51
CA PRO A 91 8.57 14.17 -0.84
C PRO A 91 9.60 13.21 -1.43
N ALA A 92 9.15 12.23 -2.21
CA ALA A 92 10.00 11.43 -3.05
C ALA A 92 10.70 12.33 -4.09
N PRO A 93 11.96 12.05 -4.45
CA PRO A 93 12.68 12.88 -5.39
C PRO A 93 12.04 12.81 -6.80
N PRO A 94 12.37 13.77 -7.68
CA PRO A 94 11.99 13.71 -9.08
C PRO A 94 12.44 12.41 -9.77
N ARG A 95 11.79 12.06 -10.89
CA ARG A 95 12.16 10.87 -11.66
C ARG A 95 13.62 10.94 -12.09
N GLY A 96 14.35 9.83 -11.94
CA GLY A 96 15.77 9.74 -12.29
C GLY A 96 16.72 10.16 -11.17
N GLN A 97 16.22 10.68 -10.05
CA GLN A 97 17.03 11.03 -8.89
C GLN A 97 16.93 9.97 -7.78
N THR A 98 18.00 9.86 -6.99
CA THR A 98 18.07 8.95 -5.85
C THR A 98 17.41 9.59 -4.64
N ALA A 99 16.64 8.81 -3.88
CA ALA A 99 16.02 9.29 -2.65
C ALA A 99 17.05 9.37 -1.52
N ASP A 100 16.76 10.21 -0.54
CA ASP A 100 17.52 10.26 0.71
C ASP A 100 17.56 8.86 1.36
N PRO A 101 18.72 8.39 1.86
CA PRO A 101 18.82 7.13 2.60
C PRO A 101 17.77 6.97 3.70
N ASP A 102 17.45 8.01 4.48
CA ASP A 102 16.47 7.94 5.56
C ASP A 102 15.05 7.68 5.03
N LEU A 103 14.73 8.25 3.86
CA LEU A 103 13.46 8.03 3.19
C LEU A 103 13.38 6.59 2.65
N ILE A 104 14.48 6.07 2.11
CA ILE A 104 14.59 4.67 1.66
C ILE A 104 14.40 3.71 2.84
N GLU A 105 15.02 3.98 3.98
CA GLU A 105 14.86 3.16 5.19
C GLU A 105 13.42 3.20 5.72
N ARG A 106 12.74 4.35 5.64
CA ARG A 106 11.31 4.44 5.97
C ARG A 106 10.45 3.57 5.06
N TRP A 107 10.70 3.57 3.74
CA TRP A 107 9.98 2.70 2.80
C TRP A 107 10.21 1.22 3.09
N LYS A 108 11.44 0.85 3.48
CA LYS A 108 11.76 -0.52 3.90
C LYS A 108 11.04 -0.90 5.19
N ALA A 109 11.08 -0.04 6.21
CA ALA A 109 10.41 -0.30 7.49
C ALA A 109 8.90 -0.55 7.31
N LEU A 110 8.24 0.27 6.48
CA LEU A 110 6.83 0.05 6.13
C LEU A 110 6.61 -1.27 5.39
N ALA A 111 7.48 -1.60 4.42
CA ALA A 111 7.39 -2.85 3.66
C ALA A 111 7.63 -4.10 4.52
N ASP A 112 8.58 -4.03 5.45
CA ASP A 112 8.94 -5.14 6.33
C ASP A 112 7.88 -5.37 7.42
N THR A 113 7.18 -4.31 7.85
CA THR A 113 6.09 -4.42 8.83
C THR A 113 4.77 -4.85 8.20
N ALA A 114 4.57 -4.52 6.92
CA ALA A 114 3.32 -4.79 6.23
C ALA A 114 3.09 -6.28 6.02
N ARG A 115 1.89 -6.75 6.37
CA ARG A 115 1.45 -8.12 6.13
C ARG A 115 0.88 -8.23 4.73
N TYR A 116 1.43 -9.13 3.91
CA TYR A 116 0.88 -9.45 2.59
C TYR A 116 -0.18 -10.54 2.69
N TYR A 117 -1.34 -10.27 2.11
CA TYR A 117 -2.47 -11.17 1.98
C TYR A 117 -2.68 -11.45 0.49
N LYS A 118 -2.41 -12.69 0.07
CA LYS A 118 -2.64 -13.14 -1.29
C LYS A 118 -4.14 -13.35 -1.52
N ASP A 119 -4.63 -12.84 -2.65
CA ASP A 119 -5.97 -13.17 -3.12
C ASP A 119 -5.92 -14.53 -3.86
N GLY A 120 -6.74 -15.49 -3.43
CA GLY A 120 -6.81 -16.81 -4.06
C GLY A 120 -7.38 -16.73 -5.48
N GLU A 121 -8.26 -15.76 -5.74
CA GLU A 121 -8.91 -15.57 -7.03
C GLU A 121 -8.95 -14.06 -7.41
N PRO A 122 -7.81 -13.49 -7.83
CA PRO A 122 -7.68 -12.03 -8.03
C PRO A 122 -8.60 -11.44 -9.10
N GLN A 123 -9.11 -12.26 -10.03
CA GLN A 123 -9.99 -11.83 -11.12
C GLN A 123 -11.47 -12.15 -10.86
N THR A 124 -11.78 -12.86 -9.77
CA THR A 124 -13.16 -13.15 -9.34
C THR A 124 -13.67 -12.03 -8.44
N PRO A 125 -14.92 -11.55 -8.57
CA PRO A 125 -15.51 -10.61 -7.61
C PRO A 125 -15.49 -11.12 -6.16
N GLY A 126 -15.33 -10.21 -5.19
CA GLY A 126 -15.28 -10.53 -3.76
C GLY A 126 -13.94 -11.09 -3.29
N TRP A 127 -13.58 -10.89 -2.03
CA TRP A 127 -12.28 -11.28 -1.47
C TRP A 127 -12.17 -12.79 -1.25
N HIS A 128 -11.18 -13.42 -1.88
CA HIS A 128 -10.91 -14.87 -1.79
C HIS A 128 -9.58 -15.18 -1.09
N GLY A 129 -9.14 -14.29 -0.21
CA GLY A 129 -7.96 -14.49 0.64
C GLY A 129 -8.32 -14.70 2.12
N PRO A 130 -7.33 -14.88 2.99
CA PRO A 130 -7.54 -14.92 4.44
C PRO A 130 -8.07 -13.58 4.96
N ASP A 131 -8.71 -13.55 6.14
CA ASP A 131 -9.16 -12.28 6.73
C ASP A 131 -7.95 -11.36 7.00
N ILE A 132 -8.13 -10.08 6.68
CA ILE A 132 -7.07 -9.07 6.74
C ILE A 132 -7.05 -8.47 8.14
N VAL A 133 -5.99 -8.69 8.91
CA VAL A 133 -5.82 -8.17 10.29
C VAL A 133 -4.73 -7.10 10.42
#